data_AF-A0A2H3HG46-F1
#
_entry.id   AF-A0A2H3HG46-F1
#
_cell.length_a   1.000
_cell.length_b   1.000
_cell.length_c   1.000
_cell.angle_alpha   90.00
_cell.angle_beta   90.00
_cell.angle_gamma   90.00
#
_symmetry.space_group_name_H-M   'P 1'
#
loop_
_entity.id
_entity.type
_entity.pdbx_description
1 polymer ?
#
loop_
_entity_poly.entity_id
_entity_poly.type
_entity_poly.pdbx_seq_one_letter_code
_entity_poly.pdbx_strand_id
1 'polypeptide(L)'
;MQIVLSAVIFLALVASARDFVLYDDANYGGAAHIEACNNDAACWNLNGKGDRASSLGGDAGCTIFFRECDCRGSNWQQRGSAPTVPSFLNDHIWSFRNKC
;
A
#
# COMPACT_ATOMS: atom_id res chain seq x y z
N MET A 1 -36.94 -36.50 17.61
CA MET A 1 -36.64 -35.24 16.90
C MET A 1 -35.24 -34.83 17.29
N GLN A 2 -34.29 -34.86 16.36
CA GLN A 2 -32.87 -34.58 16.63
C GLN A 2 -32.53 -33.25 15.94
N ILE A 3 -32.30 -32.20 16.73
CA ILE A 3 -31.93 -30.88 16.23
C ILE A 3 -30.42 -30.88 16.03
N VAL A 4 -29.97 -30.89 14.79
CA VAL A 4 -28.55 -30.77 14.44
C VAL A 4 -28.20 -29.29 14.45
N LEU A 5 -27.61 -28.81 15.54
CA LEU A 5 -27.03 -27.47 15.64
C LEU A 5 -25.75 -27.41 14.79
N SER A 6 -25.85 -26.85 13.59
CA SER A 6 -24.69 -26.53 12.76
C SER A 6 -24.07 -25.23 13.29
N ALA A 7 -22.96 -25.33 14.02
CA ALA A 7 -22.20 -24.18 14.47
C ALA A 7 -21.47 -23.57 13.25
N VAL A 8 -21.92 -22.40 12.79
CA VAL A 8 -21.22 -21.61 11.78
C VAL A 8 -20.09 -20.86 12.47
N ILE A 9 -18.86 -21.33 12.30
CA ILE A 9 -17.66 -20.65 12.80
C ILE A 9 -17.28 -19.59 11.76
N PHE A 10 -17.57 -18.31 12.05
CA PHE A 10 -17.01 -17.20 11.29
C PHE A 10 -15.52 -17.07 11.62
N LEU A 11 -14.66 -17.53 10.71
CA LEU A 11 -13.23 -17.28 10.79
C LEU A 11 -12.98 -15.81 10.41
N ALA A 12 -12.95 -14.92 11.40
CA ALA A 12 -12.51 -13.54 11.18
C ALA A 12 -11.01 -13.56 10.86
N LEU A 13 -10.66 -13.44 9.57
CA LEU A 13 -9.30 -13.10 9.17
C LEU A 13 -9.00 -11.72 9.76
N VAL A 14 -8.20 -11.67 10.83
CA VAL A 14 -7.58 -10.44 11.29
C VAL A 14 -6.65 -9.98 10.17
N ALA A 15 -7.12 -9.04 9.35
CA ALA A 15 -6.27 -8.36 8.40
C ALA A 15 -5.23 -7.59 9.22
N SER A 16 -3.96 -8.00 9.14
CA SER A 16 -2.88 -7.18 9.69
C SER A 16 -2.82 -5.87 8.89
N ALA A 17 -2.78 -4.71 9.53
CA ALA A 17 -2.51 -3.46 8.83
C ALA A 17 -1.04 -3.41 8.38
N ARG A 18 -0.78 -2.71 7.29
CA ARG A 18 0.55 -2.36 6.79
C ARG A 18 0.59 -0.86 6.60
N ASP A 19 1.65 -0.28 7.14
CA ASP A 19 1.89 1.14 7.07
C ASP A 19 3.13 1.42 6.21
N PHE A 20 3.05 2.49 5.43
CA PHE A 20 4.20 3.10 4.74
C PHE A 20 4.08 4.62 4.77
N VAL A 21 5.20 5.29 4.51
CA VAL A 21 5.33 6.74 4.53
C VAL A 21 5.77 7.22 3.15
N LEU A 22 4.98 8.12 2.58
CA LEU A 22 5.33 8.88 1.37
C LEU A 22 6.08 10.13 1.82
N TYR A 23 7.24 10.37 1.22
CA TYR A 23 8.06 11.55 1.48
C TYR A 23 8.16 12.40 0.21
N ASP A 24 7.95 13.71 0.36
CA ASP A 24 7.96 14.66 -0.76
C ASP A 24 9.34 14.75 -1.44
N ASP A 25 10.42 14.52 -0.69
CA ASP A 25 11.78 14.58 -1.21
C ASP A 25 12.45 13.20 -1.20
N ALA A 26 13.54 13.06 -1.97
CA ALA A 26 14.41 11.90 -1.91
C ALA A 26 15.07 11.75 -0.53
N ASN A 27 15.55 10.54 -0.23
CA ASN A 27 16.23 10.19 1.02
C ASN A 27 15.40 10.48 2.29
N TYR A 28 14.08 10.25 2.20
CA TYR A 28 13.14 10.39 3.32
C TYR A 28 13.01 11.83 3.86
N GLY A 29 13.20 12.82 2.98
CA GLY A 29 13.10 14.24 3.28
C GLY A 29 11.72 14.84 2.98
N GLY A 30 11.56 16.12 3.26
CA GLY A 30 10.36 16.87 2.91
C GLY A 30 9.16 16.57 3.82
N ALA A 31 7.97 16.95 3.36
CA ALA A 31 6.73 16.60 4.03
C ALA A 31 6.49 15.09 3.95
N ALA A 32 5.82 14.54 4.96
CA ALA A 32 5.57 13.11 5.07
C ALA A 32 4.07 12.84 5.22
N HIS A 33 3.60 11.81 4.53
CA HIS A 33 2.23 11.32 4.66
C HIS A 33 2.23 9.82 4.95
N ILE A 34 1.50 9.40 5.99
CA ILE A 34 1.41 7.99 6.40
C ILE A 34 0.16 7.37 5.78
N GLU A 35 0.34 6.25 5.09
CA GLU A 35 -0.75 5.38 4.65
C GLU A 35 -0.77 4.12 5.50
N ALA A 36 -1.92 3.83 6.09
CA ALA A 36 -2.17 2.67 6.92
C ALA A 36 -3.39 1.93 6.34
N CYS A 37 -3.15 0.79 5.68
CA CYS A 37 -4.18 0.00 5.02
C CYS A 37 -3.96 -1.49 5.27
N ASN A 38 -4.96 -2.32 5.01
CA ASN A 38 -4.82 -3.77 5.19
C ASN A 38 -3.62 -4.32 4.39
N ASN A 39 -2.91 -5.28 4.98
CA ASN A 39 -1.84 -6.06 4.35
C ASN A 39 -2.47 -7.18 3.49
N ASP A 40 -3.25 -6.80 2.49
CA ASP A 40 -4.01 -7.70 1.64
C ASP A 40 -3.85 -7.36 0.15
N ALA A 41 -4.62 -8.04 -0.70
CA ALA A 41 -4.62 -7.82 -2.13
C ALA A 41 -5.58 -6.71 -2.60
N ALA A 42 -6.21 -5.97 -1.68
CA ALA A 42 -7.10 -4.88 -2.05
C ALA A 42 -6.30 -3.73 -2.68
N CYS A 43 -6.93 -3.07 -3.64
CA CYS A 43 -6.37 -1.88 -4.27
C CYS A 43 -6.86 -0.62 -3.56
N TRP A 44 -5.94 0.31 -3.31
CA TRP A 44 -6.22 1.56 -2.60
C TRP A 44 -5.76 2.75 -3.44
N ASN A 45 -6.62 3.77 -3.57
CA ASN A 45 -6.29 5.03 -4.25
C ASN A 45 -5.75 6.05 -3.24
N LEU A 46 -4.65 6.74 -3.62
CA LEU A 46 -3.98 7.73 -2.79
C LEU A 46 -4.64 9.10 -2.82
N ASN A 47 -5.54 9.37 -3.76
CA ASN A 47 -6.30 10.63 -3.85
C ASN A 47 -5.40 11.88 -3.75
N GLY A 48 -4.31 11.90 -4.51
CA GLY A 48 -3.36 13.02 -4.60
C GLY A 48 -2.20 13.00 -3.59
N LYS A 49 -2.21 12.10 -2.60
CA LYS A 49 -1.13 12.00 -1.60
C LYS A 49 0.19 11.48 -2.16
N GLY A 50 0.15 10.84 -3.33
CA GLY A 50 1.34 10.35 -4.03
C GLY A 50 1.86 11.29 -5.13
N ASP A 51 1.24 12.46 -5.34
CA ASP A 51 1.58 13.41 -6.41
C ASP A 51 2.88 14.19 -6.14
N ARG A 52 3.50 13.97 -4.98
CA ARG A 52 4.77 14.57 -4.60
C ARG A 52 5.78 13.54 -4.08
N ALA A 53 5.42 12.26 -4.08
CA ALA A 53 6.25 11.25 -3.46
C ALA A 53 7.53 11.00 -4.27
N SER A 54 8.66 11.30 -3.64
CA SER A 54 10.01 11.08 -4.19
C SER A 54 10.82 10.04 -3.42
N SER A 55 10.40 9.65 -2.22
CA SER A 55 10.91 8.45 -1.52
C SER A 55 9.84 7.78 -0.66
N LEU A 56 10.08 6.53 -0.26
CA LEU A 56 9.14 5.70 0.48
C LEU A 56 9.80 5.04 1.68
N GLY A 57 9.30 5.34 2.89
CA GLY A 57 9.67 4.60 4.09
C GLY A 57 8.61 3.56 4.44
N GLY A 58 8.99 2.51 5.13
CA GLY A 58 8.03 1.53 5.62
C GLY A 58 8.68 0.30 6.20
N ASP A 59 7.83 -0.58 6.73
CA ASP A 59 8.26 -1.89 7.20
C ASP A 59 8.79 -2.76 6.06
N ALA A 60 9.51 -3.84 6.40
CA ALA A 60 10.05 -4.86 5.48
C ALA A 60 9.00 -5.61 4.62
N GLY A 61 7.76 -5.13 4.57
CA GLY A 61 6.68 -5.63 3.73
C GLY A 61 6.90 -5.36 2.24
N CYS A 62 5.92 -5.79 1.44
CA CYS A 62 5.94 -5.61 0.00
C CYS A 62 4.71 -4.84 -0.46
N THR A 63 4.93 -3.71 -1.12
CA THR A 63 3.86 -2.87 -1.67
C THR A 63 4.12 -2.65 -3.14
N ILE A 64 3.09 -2.86 -3.97
CA ILE A 64 3.14 -2.52 -5.39
C ILE A 64 2.49 -1.15 -5.56
N PHE A 65 3.24 -0.22 -6.14
CA PHE A 65 2.78 1.12 -6.46
C PHE A 65 2.47 1.24 -7.94
N PHE A 66 1.40 1.95 -8.27
CA PHE A 66 0.86 2.05 -9.61
C PHE A 66 0.76 3.50 -10.06
N ARG A 67 0.99 3.70 -11.35
CA ARG A 67 0.96 5.01 -12.00
C ARG A 67 -0.46 5.55 -12.19
N GLU A 68 -1.48 4.69 -12.15
CA GLU A 68 -2.88 5.09 -12.36
C GLU A 68 -3.75 4.67 -11.17
N CYS A 69 -4.96 5.24 -11.07
CA CYS A 69 -5.96 4.79 -10.12
C CYS A 69 -6.32 3.31 -10.35
N ASP A 70 -6.84 2.68 -9.30
CA ASP A 70 -7.40 1.33 -9.33
C ASP A 70 -6.38 0.24 -9.73
N CYS A 71 -5.11 0.45 -9.36
CA CYS A 71 -4.00 -0.48 -9.56
C CYS A 71 -3.73 -0.81 -11.03
N ARG A 72 -3.76 0.23 -11.87
CA ARG A 72 -3.57 0.15 -13.32
C ARG A 72 -2.26 0.78 -13.77
N GLY A 73 -1.93 0.56 -15.04
CA GLY A 73 -0.77 1.13 -15.70
C GLY A 73 0.55 0.51 -15.27
N SER A 74 1.63 1.26 -15.50
CA SER A 74 2.98 0.86 -15.08
C SER A 74 3.07 0.78 -13.56
N ASN A 75 3.83 -0.18 -13.06
CA ASN A 75 3.92 -0.42 -11.63
C ASN A 75 5.34 -0.74 -11.19
N TRP A 76 5.58 -0.57 -9.90
CA TRP A 76 6.83 -0.91 -9.25
C TRP A 76 6.55 -1.67 -7.96
N GLN A 77 7.21 -2.81 -7.81
CA GLN A 77 7.23 -3.59 -6.59
C GLN A 77 8.31 -3.05 -5.66
N GLN A 78 7.88 -2.46 -4.57
CA GLN A 78 8.74 -1.94 -3.51
C GLN A 78 8.79 -2.95 -2.36
N ARG A 79 9.97 -3.15 -1.78
CA ARG A 79 10.20 -4.01 -0.61
C ARG A 79 11.01 -3.24 0.42
N GLY A 80 10.51 -3.11 1.64
CA GLY A 80 11.17 -2.37 2.72
C GLY A 80 11.05 -0.86 2.58
N SER A 81 12.18 -0.16 2.53
CA SER A 81 12.25 1.30 2.30
C SER A 81 13.04 1.58 1.03
N ALA A 82 12.70 2.66 0.34
CA ALA A 82 13.35 3.10 -0.88
C ALA A 82 13.71 4.59 -0.79
N PRO A 83 15.01 4.96 -0.87
CA PRO A 83 15.44 6.34 -0.77
C PRO A 83 15.08 7.17 -2.03
N THR A 84 14.64 6.52 -3.10
CA THR A 84 14.11 7.16 -4.31
C THR A 84 12.95 6.35 -4.88
N VAL A 85 11.99 7.03 -5.48
CA VAL A 85 10.94 6.44 -6.32
C VAL A 85 11.47 6.35 -7.77
N PRO A 86 11.17 5.27 -8.53
CA PRO A 86 11.50 5.21 -9.94
C PRO A 86 10.93 6.39 -10.72
N SER A 87 11.67 6.88 -11.74
CA SER A 87 11.31 8.09 -12.47
C SER A 87 9.90 8.09 -13.09
N PHE A 88 9.35 6.93 -13.42
CA PHE A 88 7.99 6.81 -13.96
C PHE A 88 6.89 6.85 -12.88
N LEU A 89 7.24 6.93 -11.60
CA LEU A 89 6.32 7.07 -10.47
C LEU A 89 6.64 8.29 -9.59
N ASN A 90 7.81 8.92 -9.75
CA ASN A 90 8.19 10.10 -8.98
C ASN A 90 7.14 11.19 -9.15
N ASP A 91 6.63 11.71 -8.03
CA ASP A 91 5.56 12.72 -8.01
C ASP A 91 4.28 12.27 -8.75
N HIS A 92 4.07 10.96 -8.90
CA HIS A 92 2.99 10.42 -9.71
C HIS A 92 2.58 9.00 -9.29
N ILE A 93 2.34 8.80 -7.99
CA ILE A 93 1.78 7.56 -7.47
C ILE A 93 0.29 7.75 -7.20
N TRP A 94 -0.56 6.96 -7.87
CA TRP A 94 -2.01 7.09 -7.77
C TRP A 94 -2.68 6.01 -6.93
N SER A 95 -2.14 4.80 -6.95
CA SER A 95 -2.71 3.69 -6.18
C SER A 95 -1.65 2.67 -5.76
N PHE A 96 -2.03 1.82 -4.81
CA PHE A 96 -1.13 0.78 -4.27
C PHE A 96 -1.88 -0.49 -3.84
N ARG A 97 -1.10 -1.56 -3.67
CA ARG A 97 -1.52 -2.83 -3.06
C ARG A 97 -0.42 -3.36 -2.13
N ASN A 98 -0.76 -3.68 -0.89
CA ASN A 98 0.18 -4.19 0.12
C ASN A 98 0.51 -5.68 -0.02
N LYS A 99 0.29 -6.24 -1.22
CA LYS A 99 0.59 -7.63 -1.52
C LYS A 99 1.24 -7.75 -2.89
N CYS A 100 2.43 -8.32 -2.84
CA CYS A 100 3.12 -8.93 -3.95
C CYS A 100 3.02 -10.46 -3.77
#